data_AF-A0A2H6N368-F1
#
_entry.id   AF-A0A2H6N368-F1
#
_cell.length_a   1.000
_cell.length_b   1.000
_cell.length_c   1.000
_cell.angle_alpha   90.00
_cell.angle_beta   90.00
_cell.angle_gamma   90.00
#
_symmetry.space_group_name_H-M   'P 1'
#
loop_
_entity.id
_entity.type
_entity.pdbx_description
1 polymer ?
#
loop_
_entity_poly.entity_id
_entity_poly.type
_entity_poly.pdbx_seq_one_letter_code
_entity_poly.pdbx_strand_id
1 'polypeptide(L)'
;VHGVVEALRMADAEDDLSMLLDESGWAWLVHKDRLIIWKIGQSSIAKCSICKELQLPPSDYIWTAHLIAVCCLNVPGEASSLQSLVVMAATREGTIRYWPSLVHESSYTETNMDFGGALYNFLTGVKGGSFILSSARSQFIRLTPDSNGKIYQHGLAQGQGMFSGIGRKVSSLLGILSPSNDEELSSVLWDEDDSRFYAMTNSNLYKWEIEDNAERQILSWDINRILKDNIMESIWGSESNYGDIKEDINVQYLDLQQNW
;
A
#
# COMPACT_ATOMS: atom_id res chain seq x y z
N VAL A 1 12.38 -20.87 5.40
CA VAL A 1 13.74 -20.47 4.94
C VAL A 1 14.19 -21.23 3.70
N HIS A 2 13.97 -22.56 3.57
CA HIS A 2 14.37 -23.30 2.37
C HIS A 2 13.77 -22.73 1.06
N GLY A 3 12.47 -22.42 1.04
CA GLY A 3 11.82 -21.80 -0.13
C GLY A 3 12.41 -20.43 -0.52
N VAL A 4 12.78 -19.61 0.47
CA VAL A 4 13.42 -18.30 0.21
C VAL A 4 14.81 -18.50 -0.40
N VAL A 5 15.63 -19.40 0.15
CA VAL A 5 16.96 -19.70 -0.38
C VAL A 5 16.87 -20.28 -1.79
N GLU A 6 15.86 -21.12 -2.05
CA GLU A 6 15.65 -21.70 -3.37
C GLU A 6 15.21 -20.65 -4.39
N ALA A 7 14.27 -19.76 -4.04
CA ALA A 7 13.89 -18.65 -4.90
C ALA A 7 15.08 -17.76 -5.24
N LEU A 8 15.92 -17.43 -4.25
CA LEU A 8 17.14 -16.65 -4.47
C LEU A 8 18.20 -17.39 -5.32
N ARG A 9 18.24 -18.73 -5.26
CA ARG A 9 19.14 -19.54 -6.09
C ARG A 9 18.67 -19.70 -7.52
N MET A 10 17.36 -19.72 -7.72
CA MET A 10 16.70 -19.88 -9.01
C MET A 10 16.46 -18.54 -9.71
N ALA A 11 16.66 -17.42 -9.00
CA ALA A 11 16.60 -16.10 -9.58
C ALA A 11 17.84 -15.86 -10.44
N ASP A 12 17.60 -15.55 -11.71
CA ASP A 12 18.65 -15.06 -12.60
C ASP A 12 18.98 -13.59 -12.28
N ALA A 13 20.13 -13.09 -12.72
CA ALA A 13 20.54 -11.70 -12.48
C ALA A 13 19.57 -10.66 -13.09
N GLU A 14 18.72 -11.09 -14.02
CA GLU A 14 17.71 -10.27 -14.70
C GLU A 14 16.30 -10.45 -14.10
N ASP A 15 16.11 -11.37 -13.14
CA ASP A 15 14.80 -11.58 -12.52
C ASP A 15 14.46 -10.44 -11.55
N ASP A 16 13.28 -9.83 -11.73
CA ASP A 16 12.74 -8.86 -10.79
C ASP A 16 12.29 -9.56 -9.49
N LEU A 17 13.04 -9.31 -8.42
CA LEU A 17 12.72 -9.73 -7.06
C LEU A 17 12.21 -8.54 -6.26
N SER A 18 11.07 -8.71 -5.60
CA SER A 18 10.51 -7.69 -4.71
C SER A 18 10.21 -8.29 -3.35
N MET A 19 10.68 -7.65 -2.29
CA MET A 19 10.53 -8.14 -0.92
C MET A 19 10.09 -7.02 0.01
N LEU A 20 9.26 -7.36 0.99
CA LEU A 20 8.90 -6.45 2.08
C LEU A 20 9.12 -7.14 3.43
N LEU A 21 9.55 -6.35 4.40
CA LEU A 21 9.79 -6.73 5.78
C LEU A 21 8.81 -5.94 6.63
N ASP A 22 7.96 -6.62 7.36
CA ASP A 22 6.96 -5.99 8.21
C ASP A 22 7.43 -5.95 9.67
N GLU A 23 7.01 -4.91 10.41
CA GLU A 23 7.41 -4.70 11.81
C GLU A 23 6.91 -5.81 12.75
N SER A 24 5.81 -6.49 12.39
CA SER A 24 5.37 -7.71 13.08
C SER A 24 6.36 -8.88 12.94
N GLY A 25 7.39 -8.71 12.12
CA GLY A 25 8.45 -9.65 11.81
C GLY A 25 7.99 -10.75 10.86
N TRP A 26 6.95 -10.51 10.07
CA TRP A 26 6.66 -11.26 8.86
C TRP A 26 7.42 -10.65 7.69
N ALA A 27 7.71 -11.47 6.69
CA ALA A 27 8.32 -11.02 5.46
C ALA A 27 7.74 -11.80 4.30
N TRP A 28 7.74 -11.15 3.14
CA TRP A 28 7.31 -11.79 1.92
C TRP A 28 8.17 -11.38 0.74
N LEU A 29 8.42 -12.35 -0.13
CA LEU A 29 9.20 -12.25 -1.35
C LEU A 29 8.31 -12.63 -2.51
N VAL A 30 8.32 -11.80 -3.54
CA VAL A 30 7.71 -12.08 -4.83
C VAL A 30 8.80 -12.41 -5.84
N HIS A 31 8.66 -13.56 -6.49
CA HIS A 31 9.50 -13.99 -7.62
C HIS A 31 8.59 -14.52 -8.72
N LYS A 32 8.51 -13.82 -9.85
CA LYS A 32 7.60 -14.14 -10.96
C LYS A 32 6.14 -14.14 -10.47
N ASP A 33 5.47 -15.27 -10.53
CA ASP A 33 4.08 -15.48 -10.11
C ASP A 33 3.97 -16.21 -8.76
N ARG A 34 5.06 -16.27 -8.00
CA ARG A 34 5.12 -16.94 -6.70
C ARG A 34 5.35 -15.95 -5.57
N LEU A 35 4.56 -16.11 -4.51
CA LEU A 35 4.66 -15.35 -3.28
C LEU A 35 5.12 -16.26 -2.15
N ILE A 36 6.26 -15.95 -1.54
CA ILE A 36 6.83 -16.71 -0.42
C ILE A 36 6.72 -15.86 0.83
N ILE A 37 6.02 -16.35 1.85
CA ILE A 37 5.77 -15.65 3.12
C ILE A 37 6.42 -16.42 4.26
N TRP A 38 7.12 -15.76 5.16
CA TRP A 38 7.74 -16.39 6.32
C TRP A 38 7.81 -15.48 7.55
N LYS A 39 7.96 -16.10 8.73
CA LYS A 39 8.24 -15.39 9.98
C LYS A 39 9.75 -15.27 10.19
N ILE A 40 10.24 -14.05 10.42
CA ILE A 40 11.65 -13.76 10.75
C ILE A 40 11.94 -14.18 12.20
N GLY A 41 13.15 -14.69 12.47
CA GLY A 41 13.66 -14.88 13.82
C GLY A 41 13.16 -16.12 14.56
N GLN A 42 12.49 -17.06 13.88
CA GLN A 42 12.13 -18.34 14.49
C GLN A 42 13.38 -19.20 14.73
N SER A 43 13.53 -19.71 15.96
CA SER A 43 14.65 -20.57 16.37
C SER A 43 14.72 -21.85 15.54
N SER A 44 15.93 -22.20 15.09
CA SER A 44 16.26 -23.40 14.30
C SER A 44 15.97 -24.73 15.02
N ILE A 45 15.59 -24.69 16.29
CA ILE A 45 15.31 -25.86 17.13
C ILE A 45 13.84 -26.32 16.96
N ALA A 46 12.94 -25.48 16.45
CA ALA A 46 11.55 -25.84 16.24
C ALA A 46 11.32 -26.46 14.86
N LYS A 47 10.67 -27.65 14.82
CA LYS A 47 10.17 -28.34 13.61
C LYS A 47 9.16 -27.54 12.76
N CYS A 48 8.91 -26.27 13.08
CA CYS A 48 7.92 -25.41 12.44
C CYS A 48 8.57 -24.11 11.99
N SER A 49 9.44 -24.14 10.97
CA SER A 49 9.72 -22.90 10.24
C SER A 49 8.46 -22.53 9.46
N ILE A 50 7.77 -21.46 9.86
CA ILE A 50 6.58 -21.02 9.14
C ILE A 50 7.03 -20.34 7.84
N CYS A 51 6.90 -21.07 6.74
CA CYS A 51 7.27 -20.64 5.38
C CYS A 51 6.20 -21.19 4.45
N LYS A 52 5.51 -20.32 3.75
CA LYS A 52 4.37 -20.64 2.89
C LYS A 52 4.60 -20.07 1.51
N GLU A 53 4.22 -20.82 0.50
CA GLU A 53 4.29 -20.42 -0.90
C GLU A 53 2.86 -20.34 -1.44
N LEU A 54 2.52 -19.24 -2.08
CA LEU A 54 1.22 -18.99 -2.68
C LEU A 54 1.40 -18.70 -4.16
N GLN A 55 0.47 -19.22 -4.97
CA GLN A 55 0.38 -18.89 -6.38
C GLN A 55 -0.35 -17.54 -6.53
N LEU A 56 0.33 -16.54 -7.09
CA LEU A 56 -0.27 -15.25 -7.38
C LEU A 56 -1.26 -15.36 -8.55
N PRO A 57 -2.26 -14.46 -8.64
CA PRO A 57 -3.11 -14.40 -9.84
C PRO A 57 -2.26 -14.05 -11.08
N PRO A 58 -2.64 -14.55 -12.27
CA PRO A 58 -2.00 -14.14 -13.52
C PRO A 58 -2.06 -12.62 -13.67
N SER A 59 -1.00 -12.03 -14.21
CA SER A 59 -0.94 -10.60 -14.49
C SER A 59 -0.13 -10.36 -15.77
N ASP A 60 -0.51 -9.32 -16.50
CA ASP A 60 0.27 -8.80 -17.63
C ASP A 60 1.46 -7.93 -17.17
N TYR A 61 1.54 -7.64 -15.87
CA TYR A 61 2.56 -6.79 -15.27
C TYR A 61 3.45 -7.57 -14.30
N ILE A 62 4.67 -7.07 -14.12
CA ILE A 62 5.60 -7.59 -13.11
C ILE A 62 5.03 -7.34 -11.72
N TRP A 63 5.03 -8.38 -10.90
CA TRP A 63 4.60 -8.30 -9.51
C TRP A 63 5.57 -7.52 -8.63
N THR A 64 5.02 -6.86 -7.62
CA THR A 64 5.78 -6.18 -6.56
C THR A 64 5.23 -6.57 -5.20
N ALA A 65 6.09 -6.68 -4.20
CA ALA A 65 5.71 -6.93 -2.81
C ALA A 65 4.82 -5.82 -2.23
N HIS A 66 4.80 -4.62 -2.84
CA HIS A 66 3.94 -3.50 -2.45
C HIS A 66 2.47 -3.74 -2.78
N LEU A 67 2.16 -4.68 -3.66
CA LEU A 67 0.78 -5.08 -3.99
C LEU A 67 0.33 -6.33 -3.23
N ILE A 68 1.07 -6.68 -2.18
CA ILE A 68 0.77 -7.77 -1.27
C ILE A 68 0.62 -7.18 0.13
N ALA A 69 -0.45 -7.54 0.82
CA ALA A 69 -0.66 -7.19 2.21
C ALA A 69 -0.86 -8.47 3.04
N VAL A 70 -0.13 -8.57 4.14
CA VAL A 70 -0.22 -9.66 5.12
C VAL A 70 -0.69 -9.07 6.43
N CYS A 71 -1.79 -9.58 6.99
CA CYS A 71 -2.33 -9.11 8.27
C CYS A 71 -2.55 -10.28 9.22
N CYS A 72 -2.39 -10.03 10.52
CA CYS A 72 -2.69 -11.00 11.56
C CYS A 72 -3.99 -10.59 12.28
N LEU A 73 -5.06 -11.37 12.16
CA LEU A 73 -6.36 -11.10 12.78
C LEU A 73 -6.45 -11.53 14.26
N ASN A 74 -5.32 -11.71 14.94
CA ASN A 74 -5.31 -12.20 16.32
C ASN A 74 -5.79 -11.15 17.32
N VAL A 75 -6.30 -11.65 18.45
CA VAL A 75 -6.49 -10.82 19.64
C VAL A 75 -5.12 -10.36 20.16
N PRO A 76 -4.97 -9.09 20.60
CA PRO A 76 -3.73 -8.59 21.17
C PRO A 76 -3.20 -9.50 22.28
N GLY A 77 -1.93 -9.93 22.17
CA GLY A 77 -1.26 -10.80 23.14
C GLY A 77 -1.23 -12.30 22.78
N GLU A 78 -1.93 -12.73 21.72
CA GLU A 78 -1.83 -14.11 21.23
C GLU A 78 -0.75 -14.28 20.15
N ALA A 79 -0.01 -15.39 20.23
CA ALA A 79 1.00 -15.72 19.23
C ALA A 79 0.37 -15.91 17.84
N SER A 80 0.91 -15.24 16.83
CA SER A 80 0.48 -15.38 15.43
C SER A 80 0.55 -16.83 14.98
N SER A 81 -0.57 -17.35 14.45
CA SER A 81 -0.66 -18.68 13.87
C SER A 81 -0.93 -18.58 12.37
N LEU A 82 -0.73 -19.68 11.63
CA LEU A 82 -1.11 -19.73 10.21
C LEU A 82 -2.62 -19.58 9.97
N GLN A 83 -3.45 -19.85 10.99
CA GLN A 83 -4.90 -19.70 10.90
C GLN A 83 -5.35 -18.25 10.93
N SER A 84 -4.62 -17.40 11.65
CA SER A 84 -4.95 -16.00 11.86
C SER A 84 -4.32 -15.06 10.84
N LEU A 85 -3.40 -15.58 10.02
CA LEU A 85 -2.82 -14.82 8.93
C LEU A 85 -3.74 -14.80 7.73
N VAL A 86 -4.08 -13.59 7.32
CA VAL A 86 -4.79 -13.32 6.08
C VAL A 86 -3.85 -12.61 5.11
N VAL A 87 -4.04 -12.89 3.82
CA VAL A 87 -3.22 -12.32 2.76
C VAL A 87 -4.12 -11.82 1.66
N MET A 88 -3.82 -10.63 1.15
CA MET A 88 -4.43 -10.12 -0.06
C MET A 88 -3.34 -9.75 -1.06
N ALA A 89 -3.56 -10.11 -2.31
CA ALA A 89 -2.72 -9.73 -3.44
C ALA A 89 -3.56 -9.03 -4.49
N ALA A 90 -3.05 -7.95 -5.07
CA ALA A 90 -3.71 -7.22 -6.15
C ALA A 90 -2.78 -7.13 -7.37
N THR A 91 -3.27 -7.42 -8.56
CA THR A 91 -2.55 -7.12 -9.80
C THR A 91 -2.61 -5.61 -10.07
N ARG A 92 -1.74 -5.11 -10.95
CA ARG A 92 -1.75 -3.68 -11.32
C ARG A 92 -3.03 -3.28 -12.02
N GLU A 93 -3.66 -4.21 -12.72
CA GLU A 93 -4.85 -4.06 -13.54
C GLU A 93 -6.17 -4.37 -12.80
N GLY A 94 -6.11 -4.80 -11.53
CA GLY A 94 -7.28 -4.84 -10.64
C GLY A 94 -7.86 -6.22 -10.31
N THR A 95 -7.22 -7.33 -10.69
CA THR A 95 -7.52 -8.65 -10.12
C THR A 95 -7.04 -8.72 -8.68
N ILE A 96 -7.93 -9.07 -7.74
CA ILE A 96 -7.63 -9.21 -6.32
C ILE A 96 -7.88 -10.65 -5.89
N ARG A 97 -6.89 -11.23 -5.22
CA ARG A 97 -6.98 -12.56 -4.61
C ARG A 97 -6.79 -12.46 -3.10
N TYR A 98 -7.69 -13.08 -2.34
CA TYR A 98 -7.69 -13.06 -0.89
C TYR A 98 -7.64 -14.47 -0.30
N TRP A 99 -6.68 -14.69 0.59
CA TRP A 99 -6.54 -15.91 1.38
C TRP A 99 -6.98 -15.61 2.81
N PRO A 100 -8.10 -16.20 3.29
CA PRO A 100 -8.57 -16.02 4.66
C PRO A 100 -7.73 -16.79 5.68
N SER A 101 -6.82 -17.65 5.24
CA SER A 101 -5.89 -18.40 6.09
C SER A 101 -4.74 -18.97 5.26
N LEU A 102 -3.55 -19.06 5.83
CA LEU A 102 -2.40 -19.74 5.23
C LEU A 102 -2.32 -21.23 5.57
N VAL A 103 -3.32 -21.81 6.23
CA VAL A 103 -3.38 -23.27 6.45
C VAL A 103 -3.65 -24.02 5.15
N HIS A 104 -4.52 -23.46 4.30
CA HIS A 104 -4.93 -24.03 3.02
C HIS A 104 -4.59 -23.06 1.89
N GLU A 105 -3.39 -23.17 1.33
CA GLU A 105 -2.84 -22.28 0.29
C GLU A 105 -3.70 -22.21 -0.97
N SER A 106 -4.48 -23.26 -1.27
CA SER A 106 -5.42 -23.31 -2.40
C SER A 106 -6.80 -22.71 -2.11
N SER A 107 -7.07 -22.30 -0.87
CA SER A 107 -8.34 -21.71 -0.46
C SER A 107 -8.25 -20.19 -0.54
N TYR A 108 -8.73 -19.63 -1.65
CA TYR A 108 -8.80 -18.20 -1.87
C TYR A 108 -10.12 -17.79 -2.52
N THR A 109 -10.48 -16.52 -2.35
CA THR A 109 -11.50 -15.84 -3.16
C THR A 109 -10.82 -14.89 -4.13
N GLU A 110 -11.42 -14.71 -5.30
CA GLU A 110 -10.90 -13.82 -6.32
C GLU A 110 -12.01 -12.93 -6.85
N THR A 111 -11.69 -11.67 -7.07
CA THR A 111 -12.57 -10.69 -7.71
C THR A 111 -11.77 -9.86 -8.70
N ASN A 112 -12.41 -9.43 -9.77
CA ASN A 112 -11.82 -8.49 -10.73
C ASN A 112 -12.49 -7.14 -10.53
N MET A 113 -11.68 -6.10 -10.50
CA MET A 113 -12.17 -4.73 -10.39
C MET A 113 -11.71 -3.92 -11.59
N ASP A 114 -12.65 -3.28 -12.29
CA ASP A 114 -12.36 -2.29 -13.31
C ASP A 114 -12.72 -0.91 -12.76
N PHE A 115 -11.69 -0.13 -12.45
CA PHE A 115 -11.84 1.25 -11.99
C PHE A 115 -11.38 2.25 -13.04
N GLY A 116 -11.73 2.01 -14.31
CA GLY A 116 -11.53 2.97 -15.37
C GLY A 116 -10.08 3.01 -15.87
N GLY A 117 -9.41 1.86 -15.89
CA GLY A 117 -8.05 1.70 -16.44
C GLY A 117 -6.93 2.30 -15.60
N ALA A 118 -7.17 2.63 -14.33
CA ALA A 118 -6.11 3.03 -13.40
C ALA A 118 -5.21 1.82 -13.05
N LEU A 119 -3.90 2.05 -12.97
CA LEU A 119 -2.95 1.06 -12.49
C LEU A 119 -2.70 1.23 -10.99
N TYR A 120 -2.56 0.12 -10.28
CA TYR A 120 -2.32 0.08 -8.83
C TYR A 120 -0.85 -0.02 -8.47
N ASN A 121 -0.47 0.67 -7.40
CA ASN A 121 0.91 0.73 -6.92
C ASN A 121 1.08 0.11 -5.53
N PHE A 122 0.08 0.28 -4.65
CA PHE A 122 0.18 -0.16 -3.26
C PHE A 122 -1.09 -0.85 -2.77
N LEU A 123 -0.92 -1.89 -1.99
CA LEU A 123 -1.96 -2.56 -1.21
C LEU A 123 -1.52 -2.58 0.25
N THR A 124 -2.31 -1.96 1.12
CA THR A 124 -1.94 -1.77 2.52
C THR A 124 -2.98 -2.42 3.42
N GLY A 125 -2.53 -3.30 4.31
CA GLY A 125 -3.36 -3.85 5.37
C GLY A 125 -3.64 -2.78 6.42
N VAL A 126 -4.91 -2.63 6.81
CA VAL A 126 -5.33 -1.62 7.80
C VAL A 126 -6.26 -2.24 8.84
N LYS A 127 -6.61 -1.46 9.85
CA LYS A 127 -7.50 -1.86 10.95
C LYS A 127 -8.83 -2.50 10.44
N GLY A 128 -9.36 -3.42 11.24
CA GLY A 128 -10.61 -4.14 10.96
C GLY A 128 -10.47 -5.32 10.00
N GLY A 129 -9.24 -5.79 9.73
CA GLY A 129 -9.00 -6.87 8.76
C GLY A 129 -9.35 -6.46 7.33
N SER A 130 -9.24 -5.16 7.04
CA SER A 130 -9.52 -4.55 5.75
C SER A 130 -8.23 -4.05 5.10
N PHE A 131 -8.32 -3.67 3.83
CA PHE A 131 -7.17 -3.25 3.04
C PHE A 131 -7.48 -1.96 2.30
N ILE A 132 -6.46 -1.19 1.96
CA ILE A 132 -6.57 -0.04 1.07
C ILE A 132 -5.73 -0.32 -0.17
N LEU A 133 -6.39 -0.35 -1.32
CA LEU A 133 -5.76 -0.42 -2.63
C LEU A 133 -5.60 1.00 -3.19
N SER A 134 -4.37 1.35 -3.56
CA SER A 134 -3.98 2.71 -3.95
C SER A 134 -3.47 2.74 -5.37
N SER A 135 -4.10 3.56 -6.21
CA SER A 135 -3.72 3.73 -7.62
C SER A 135 -2.57 4.71 -7.80
N ALA A 136 -1.86 4.60 -8.93
CA ALA A 136 -0.82 5.54 -9.34
C ALA A 136 -1.34 6.98 -9.48
N ARG A 137 -2.66 7.15 -9.67
CA ARG A 137 -3.34 8.45 -9.80
C ARG A 137 -4.11 8.83 -8.53
N SER A 138 -3.60 8.40 -7.38
CA SER A 138 -4.11 8.78 -6.06
C SER A 138 -5.59 8.48 -5.85
N GLN A 139 -6.09 7.38 -6.41
CA GLN A 139 -7.40 6.83 -6.05
C GLN A 139 -7.21 5.76 -4.99
N PHE A 140 -7.99 5.83 -3.91
CA PHE A 140 -7.90 4.91 -2.79
C PHE A 140 -9.21 4.17 -2.62
N ILE A 141 -9.15 2.85 -2.56
CA ILE A 141 -10.32 1.97 -2.42
C ILE A 141 -10.11 1.09 -1.20
N ARG A 142 -11.08 1.10 -0.30
CA ARG A 142 -11.12 0.17 0.83
C ARG A 142 -11.71 -1.16 0.39
N LEU A 143 -11.05 -2.24 0.77
CA LEU A 143 -11.41 -3.62 0.48
C LEU A 143 -11.68 -4.35 1.79
N THR A 144 -12.89 -4.86 1.97
CA THR A 144 -13.31 -5.51 3.22
C THR A 144 -13.85 -6.91 2.90
N PRO A 145 -13.07 -7.97 3.19
CA PRO A 145 -13.58 -9.33 3.12
C PRO A 145 -14.65 -9.59 4.19
N ASP A 146 -15.74 -10.27 3.83
CA ASP A 146 -16.67 -10.83 4.83
C ASP A 146 -16.26 -12.21 5.32
N SER A 147 -17.07 -12.79 6.20
CA SER A 147 -16.86 -14.13 6.76
C SER A 147 -16.89 -15.25 5.72
N ASN A 148 -17.47 -15.02 4.54
CA ASN A 148 -17.47 -15.96 3.42
C ASN A 148 -16.32 -15.68 2.43
N GLY A 149 -15.46 -14.69 2.72
CA GLY A 149 -14.37 -14.25 1.86
C GLY A 149 -14.81 -13.36 0.69
N LYS A 150 -16.08 -12.96 0.61
CA LYS A 150 -16.52 -12.01 -0.43
C LYS A 150 -15.97 -10.64 -0.09
N ILE A 151 -15.35 -9.98 -1.08
CA ILE A 151 -14.68 -8.70 -0.91
C ILE A 151 -15.66 -7.58 -1.25
N TYR A 152 -16.01 -6.76 -0.25
CA TYR A 152 -16.73 -5.50 -0.44
C TYR A 152 -15.73 -4.37 -0.74
N GLN A 153 -16.17 -3.39 -1.54
CA GLN A 153 -15.32 -2.29 -1.95
C GLN A 153 -16.05 -0.96 -1.87
N HIS A 154 -15.34 0.09 -1.46
CA HIS A 154 -15.79 1.47 -1.59
C HIS A 154 -14.60 2.44 -1.65
N GLY A 155 -14.77 3.56 -2.34
CA GLY A 155 -13.73 4.59 -2.43
C GLY A 155 -13.60 5.38 -1.13
N LEU A 156 -12.38 5.72 -0.74
CA LEU A 156 -12.15 6.64 0.38
C LEU A 156 -12.55 8.05 -0.04
N ALA A 157 -13.34 8.73 0.80
CA ALA A 157 -13.69 10.11 0.58
C ALA A 157 -12.42 10.99 0.61
N GLN A 158 -12.19 11.71 -0.47
CA GLN A 158 -11.16 12.74 -0.56
C GLN A 158 -11.89 14.09 -0.53
N GLY A 159 -11.79 14.78 0.60
CA GLY A 159 -12.26 16.14 0.74
C GLY A 159 -11.49 17.05 -0.21
N GLN A 160 -12.21 17.92 -0.91
CA GLN A 160 -11.62 19.12 -1.48
C GLN A 160 -11.12 19.95 -0.30
N GLY A 161 -9.80 20.04 -0.11
CA GLY A 161 -9.22 20.68 1.07
C GLY A 161 -9.80 22.08 1.31
N MET A 162 -9.89 22.50 2.58
CA MET A 162 -10.41 23.81 2.99
C MET A 162 -9.66 25.03 2.41
N PHE A 163 -8.65 24.82 1.56
CA PHE A 163 -7.88 25.86 0.88
C PHE A 163 -7.89 25.77 -0.65
N SER A 164 -8.69 24.89 -1.28
CA SER A 164 -8.89 24.96 -2.74
C SER A 164 -9.93 26.06 -3.04
N GLY A 165 -9.42 27.28 -3.24
CA GLY A 165 -10.23 28.42 -3.67
C GLY A 165 -11.05 28.09 -4.92
N ILE A 166 -12.34 28.37 -4.83
CA ILE A 166 -13.30 28.67 -5.92
C ILE A 166 -13.27 27.69 -7.11
N GLY A 167 -14.22 26.75 -7.08
CA GLY A 167 -14.94 26.34 -8.29
C GLY A 167 -14.57 24.97 -8.84
N ARG A 168 -15.12 23.91 -8.24
CA ARG A 168 -15.69 22.72 -8.93
C ARG A 168 -16.35 21.81 -7.89
N LYS A 169 -17.64 22.05 -7.63
CA LYS A 169 -18.52 21.03 -7.04
C LYS A 169 -19.01 20.14 -8.17
N VAL A 170 -18.60 18.88 -8.17
CA VAL A 170 -19.34 17.82 -8.88
C VAL A 170 -19.75 16.79 -7.83
N SER A 171 -21.06 16.68 -7.63
CA SER A 171 -21.65 15.62 -6.82
C SER A 171 -21.50 14.28 -7.53
N SER A 172 -20.85 13.30 -6.90
CA SER A 172 -20.86 11.91 -7.37
C SER A 172 -22.19 11.25 -6.99
N LEU A 173 -23.21 11.42 -7.84
CA LEU A 173 -24.39 10.56 -7.83
C LEU A 173 -24.12 9.36 -8.75
N LEU A 174 -24.02 8.17 -8.14
CA LEU A 174 -24.04 6.85 -8.78
C LEU A 174 -22.91 6.58 -9.80
N GLY A 175 -21.86 5.93 -9.30
CA GLY A 175 -20.70 5.48 -10.09
C GLY A 175 -19.44 5.88 -9.35
N ILE A 176 -18.62 4.90 -8.95
CA ILE A 176 -17.39 5.04 -8.17
C ILE A 176 -16.33 5.73 -9.05
N LEU A 177 -16.53 7.00 -9.33
CA LEU A 177 -15.57 7.89 -9.96
C LEU A 177 -15.27 8.96 -8.93
N SER A 178 -14.35 8.63 -8.02
CA SER A 178 -13.58 9.68 -7.34
C SER A 178 -12.97 10.56 -8.43
N PRO A 179 -12.98 11.90 -8.28
CA PRO A 179 -12.36 12.78 -9.27
C PRO A 179 -10.95 12.27 -9.55
N SER A 180 -10.61 12.12 -10.84
CA SER A 180 -9.25 11.80 -11.24
C SER A 180 -8.37 12.98 -10.81
N ASN A 181 -7.67 12.81 -9.69
CA ASN A 181 -6.57 13.71 -9.39
C ASN A 181 -5.44 13.32 -10.35
N ASP A 182 -4.96 14.27 -11.15
CA ASP A 182 -3.74 14.09 -11.95
C ASP A 182 -2.47 14.04 -11.06
N GLU A 183 -2.65 13.94 -9.74
CA GLU A 183 -1.59 13.80 -8.77
C GLU A 183 -1.06 12.36 -8.76
N GLU A 184 0.23 12.24 -9.08
CA GLU A 184 0.94 10.97 -9.07
C GLU A 184 1.24 10.56 -7.63
N LEU A 185 0.82 9.36 -7.26
CA LEU A 185 1.05 8.80 -5.93
C LEU A 185 2.50 8.34 -5.80
N SER A 186 3.22 8.91 -4.83
CA SER A 186 4.62 8.61 -4.55
C SER A 186 4.75 7.51 -3.50
N SER A 187 4.05 7.63 -2.37
CA SER A 187 4.09 6.64 -1.29
C SER A 187 2.82 6.63 -0.43
N VAL A 188 2.68 5.58 0.38
CA VAL A 188 1.62 5.44 1.39
C VAL A 188 2.24 4.95 2.70
N LEU A 189 1.61 5.29 3.82
CA LEU A 189 2.03 4.87 5.14
C LEU A 189 0.82 4.48 5.99
N TRP A 190 0.91 3.34 6.67
CA TRP A 190 -0.03 2.92 7.69
C TRP A 190 0.63 3.03 9.06
N ASP A 191 0.01 3.82 9.93
CA ASP A 191 0.36 4.00 11.33
C ASP A 191 -0.66 3.21 12.15
N GLU A 192 -0.28 1.99 12.58
CA GLU A 192 -1.15 1.06 13.28
C GLU A 192 -1.55 1.60 14.66
N ASP A 193 -0.59 2.19 15.38
CA ASP A 193 -0.76 2.68 16.75
C ASP A 193 -1.84 3.76 16.84
N ASP A 194 -1.81 4.73 15.92
CA ASP A 194 -2.82 5.79 15.86
C ASP A 194 -3.95 5.51 14.87
N SER A 195 -3.96 4.34 14.23
CA SER A 195 -4.94 3.91 13.22
C SER A 195 -5.11 4.92 12.08
N ARG A 196 -3.99 5.36 11.49
CA ARG A 196 -3.97 6.40 10.46
C ARG A 196 -3.35 5.91 9.16
N PHE A 197 -4.02 6.24 8.07
CA PHE A 197 -3.49 6.04 6.72
C PHE A 197 -3.05 7.38 6.14
N TYR A 198 -1.87 7.40 5.54
CA TYR A 198 -1.31 8.56 4.85
C TYR A 198 -1.03 8.19 3.40
N ALA A 199 -1.20 9.18 2.51
CA ALA A 199 -0.81 9.08 1.12
C ALA A 199 -0.08 10.35 0.71
N MET A 200 1.09 10.21 0.12
CA MET A 200 1.89 11.31 -0.38
C MET A 200 1.95 11.26 -1.90
N THR A 201 1.62 12.38 -2.53
CA THR A 201 1.74 12.58 -3.97
C THR A 201 2.93 13.48 -4.27
N ASN A 202 3.15 13.74 -5.55
CA ASN A 202 4.12 14.72 -6.00
C ASN A 202 3.85 16.18 -5.54
N SER A 203 2.67 16.48 -4.98
CA SER A 203 2.32 17.82 -4.52
C SER A 203 1.60 17.88 -3.17
N ASN A 204 1.00 16.78 -2.72
CA ASN A 204 0.08 16.77 -1.59
C ASN A 204 0.39 15.66 -0.58
N LEU A 205 0.04 15.91 0.67
CA LEU A 205 -0.04 14.91 1.74
C LEU A 205 -1.49 14.79 2.20
N TYR A 206 -2.00 13.58 2.20
CA TYR A 206 -3.33 13.24 2.69
C TYR A 206 -3.24 12.37 3.93
N LYS A 207 -4.23 12.48 4.80
CA LYS A 207 -4.35 11.66 6.02
C LYS A 207 -5.79 11.30 6.32
N TRP A 208 -6.01 10.04 6.65
CA TRP A 208 -7.28 9.49 7.11
C TRP A 208 -7.12 8.86 8.48
N GLU A 209 -8.14 9.01 9.31
CA GLU A 209 -8.40 8.11 10.44
C GLU A 209 -9.18 6.90 9.92
N ILE A 210 -8.73 5.70 10.30
CA ILE A 210 -9.34 4.44 9.89
C ILE A 210 -9.90 3.73 11.11
N GLU A 211 -11.21 3.47 11.08
CA GLU A 211 -11.91 2.62 12.04
C GLU A 211 -12.36 1.33 11.36
N ASP A 212 -12.82 0.34 12.13
CA ASP A 212 -13.16 -1.00 11.61
C ASP A 212 -14.09 -0.99 10.38
N ASN A 213 -15.08 -0.08 10.37
CA ASN A 213 -16.09 0.02 9.31
C ASN A 213 -16.27 1.44 8.75
N ALA A 214 -15.36 2.36 9.08
CA ALA A 214 -15.46 3.75 8.65
C ALA A 214 -14.08 4.36 8.44
N GLU A 215 -14.05 5.43 7.66
CA GLU A 215 -12.85 6.22 7.45
C GLU A 215 -13.23 7.69 7.36
N ARG A 216 -12.31 8.56 7.80
CA ARG A 216 -12.52 9.99 7.76
C ARG A 216 -11.24 10.67 7.36
N GLN A 217 -11.26 11.39 6.24
CA GLN A 217 -10.14 12.25 5.88
C GLN A 217 -10.08 13.40 6.88
N ILE A 218 -8.93 13.59 7.50
CA ILE A 218 -8.70 14.63 8.50
C ILE A 218 -7.70 15.69 8.04
N LEU A 219 -6.91 15.40 6.99
CA LEU A 219 -5.95 16.36 6.46
C LEU A 219 -5.73 16.16 4.96
N SER A 220 -5.53 17.29 4.29
CA SER A 220 -5.10 17.46 2.90
C SER A 220 -4.22 18.71 2.85
N TRP A 221 -2.92 18.52 2.67
CA TRP A 221 -1.91 19.57 2.65
C TRP A 221 -1.23 19.63 1.30
N ASP A 222 -1.16 20.83 0.71
CA ASP A 222 -0.31 21.14 -0.43
C ASP A 222 1.13 21.30 0.08
N ILE A 223 1.88 20.20 0.06
CA ILE A 223 3.26 20.16 0.57
C ILE A 223 4.20 20.89 -0.38
N ASN A 224 3.88 20.97 -1.68
CA ASN A 224 4.68 21.73 -2.64
C ASN A 224 4.72 23.20 -2.25
N ARG A 225 3.55 23.80 -2.02
CA ARG A 225 3.45 25.20 -1.59
C ARG A 225 4.11 25.48 -0.24
N ILE A 226 4.11 24.51 0.68
CA ILE A 226 4.63 24.70 2.04
C ILE A 226 6.13 24.44 2.13
N LEU A 227 6.62 23.40 1.45
CA LEU A 227 7.98 22.89 1.66
C LEU A 227 8.95 23.26 0.55
N LYS A 228 8.48 23.51 -0.69
CA LYS A 228 9.38 23.70 -1.83
C LYS A 228 10.37 24.85 -1.58
N ASP A 229 9.88 26.01 -1.17
CA ASP A 229 10.74 27.18 -0.90
C ASP A 229 11.71 26.91 0.26
N ASN A 230 11.23 26.28 1.34
CA ASN A 230 12.07 25.93 2.48
C ASN A 230 13.21 24.95 2.09
N ILE A 231 12.93 23.96 1.23
CA ILE A 231 13.93 23.02 0.72
C ILE A 231 14.96 23.78 -0.13
N MET A 232 14.50 24.61 -1.07
CA MET A 232 15.38 25.38 -1.96
C MET A 232 16.29 26.33 -1.18
N GLU A 233 15.73 27.07 -0.22
CA GLU A 233 16.49 27.99 0.64
C GLU A 233 17.49 27.25 1.53
N SER A 234 17.14 26.08 2.06
CA SER A 234 18.04 25.31 2.93
C SER A 234 19.30 24.80 2.23
N ILE A 235 19.24 24.58 0.91
CA ILE A 235 20.35 24.03 0.11
C ILE A 235 21.11 25.16 -0.59
N TRP A 236 20.40 26.06 -1.28
CA TRP A 236 20.99 27.08 -2.15
C TRP A 236 20.78 28.51 -1.66
N GLY A 237 20.09 28.75 -0.54
CA GLY A 237 19.74 30.11 -0.09
C GLY A 237 20.94 31.01 0.23
N SER A 238 22.13 30.42 0.44
CA SER A 238 23.37 31.17 0.63
C SER A 238 24.15 31.46 -0.67
N GLU A 239 23.73 30.89 -1.79
CA GLU A 239 24.38 31.07 -3.09
C GLU A 239 24.08 32.44 -3.67
N SER A 240 25.12 33.13 -4.15
CA SER A 240 24.99 34.49 -4.71
C SER A 240 24.06 34.59 -5.92
N ASN A 241 23.92 33.50 -6.67
CA ASN A 241 23.05 33.35 -7.83
C ASN A 241 21.74 32.61 -7.52
N TYR A 242 21.37 32.42 -6.24
CA TYR A 242 20.15 31.71 -5.85
C TYR A 242 18.90 32.27 -6.56
N GLY A 243 18.80 33.60 -6.64
CA GLY A 243 17.71 34.27 -7.33
C GLY A 243 17.57 33.88 -8.81
N ASP A 244 18.69 33.55 -9.47
CA ASP A 244 18.73 33.16 -10.88
C ASP A 244 18.41 31.68 -11.09
N ILE A 245 18.84 30.80 -10.16
CA ILE A 245 18.68 29.35 -10.31
C ILE A 245 17.36 28.80 -9.74
N LYS A 246 16.69 29.53 -8.84
CA LYS A 246 15.55 28.99 -8.08
C LYS A 246 14.38 28.51 -8.95
N GLU A 247 14.17 29.11 -10.11
CA GLU A 247 13.05 28.76 -11.01
C GLU A 247 13.27 27.41 -11.70
N ASP A 248 14.54 27.01 -11.88
CA ASP A 248 14.93 25.74 -12.51
C ASP A 248 15.06 24.58 -11.52
N ILE A 249 14.90 24.83 -10.21
CA ILE A 249 15.02 23.79 -9.20
C ILE A 249 13.76 22.90 -9.20
N ASN A 250 14.00 21.61 -9.44
CA ASN A 250 12.99 20.57 -9.33
C ASN A 250 13.03 19.93 -7.94
N VAL A 251 11.87 19.86 -7.28
CA VAL A 251 11.69 19.20 -5.99
C VAL A 251 10.70 18.06 -6.17
N GLN A 252 11.10 16.86 -5.78
CA GLN A 252 10.27 15.66 -5.83
C GLN A 252 10.15 15.04 -4.45
N TYR A 253 8.94 14.69 -4.06
CA TYR A 253 8.64 13.99 -2.83
C TYR A 253 8.56 12.51 -3.15
N LEU A 254 9.45 11.71 -2.57
CA LEU A 254 9.65 10.33 -3.00
C LEU A 254 9.09 9.31 -2.00
N ASP A 255 9.21 9.58 -0.70
CA ASP A 255 8.75 8.68 0.33
C ASP A 255 8.28 9.42 1.59
N LEU A 256 7.46 8.75 2.40
CA LEU A 256 6.90 9.24 3.65
C LEU A 256 7.07 8.17 4.72
N GLN A 257 7.77 8.51 5.79
CA GLN A 257 8.00 7.64 6.94
C GLN A 257 7.72 8.41 8.23
N GLN A 258 7.38 7.70 9.30
CA GLN A 258 7.25 8.26 10.64
C GLN A 258 8.44 7.80 11.49
N ASN A 259 9.12 8.75 12.13
CA ASN A 259 10.22 8.44 13.04
C ASN A 259 9.65 7.89 14.36
N TRP A 260 10.28 6.83 14.87
CA TRP A 260 10.02 6.21 16.18
C TRP A 260 10.90 6.82 17.29
#